data_AF-A0A924QNG4-F1
#
_entry.id   AF-A0A924QNG4-F1
#
_cell.length_a   1.000
_cell.length_b   1.000
_cell.length_c   1.000
_cell.angle_alpha   90.00
_cell.angle_beta   90.00
_cell.angle_gamma   90.00
#
_symmetry.space_group_name_H-M   'P 1'
#
loop_
_entity.id
_entity.type
_entity.pdbx_description
1 polymer ?
#
loop_
_entity_poly.entity_id
_entity_poly.type
_entity_poly.pdbx_seq_one_letter_code
_entity_poly.pdbx_strand_id
1 'polypeptide(L)'
;MGQPDTSRSLLAALDQNDAVKEEVKQSADELLVVNAVLKSQLPDHTQQGDVAIALKRTDAIEERIQESVEGLAAVNQLLENEIEERINLERELLATKSALAKSQVAPAQA
;
A
#
# COMPACT_ATOMS: atom_id res chain seq x y z
N MET A 1 9.64 -25.18 -14.80
CA MET A 1 9.62 -23.79 -15.29
C MET A 1 9.36 -22.91 -14.08
N GLY A 2 10.37 -22.20 -13.58
CA GLY A 2 10.18 -21.26 -12.47
C GLY A 2 9.52 -20.00 -13.02
N GLN A 3 8.44 -19.53 -12.38
CA GLN A 3 7.76 -18.30 -12.78
C GLN A 3 8.72 -17.11 -12.57
N PRO A 4 9.19 -16.43 -13.63
CA PRO A 4 10.07 -15.27 -13.50
C PRO A 4 9.31 -13.94 -13.38
N ASP A 5 7.96 -13.98 -13.40
CA ASP A 5 7.11 -12.78 -13.58
C ASP A 5 6.33 -12.37 -12.33
N THR A 6 6.35 -13.17 -11.26
CA THR A 6 5.59 -12.88 -10.03
C THR A 6 6.15 -11.67 -9.29
N SER A 7 7.46 -11.57 -9.15
CA SER A 7 8.11 -10.44 -8.45
C SER A 7 7.89 -9.11 -9.19
N ARG A 8 7.92 -9.12 -10.54
CA ARG A 8 7.59 -7.94 -11.36
C ARG A 8 6.12 -7.55 -11.24
N SER A 9 5.22 -8.52 -11.23
CA SER A 9 3.78 -8.26 -11.04
C SER A 9 3.47 -7.72 -9.66
N LEU A 10 4.17 -8.17 -8.62
CA LEU A 10 4.01 -7.66 -7.25
C LEU A 10 4.55 -6.23 -7.11
N LEU A 11 5.68 -5.91 -7.74
CA LEU A 11 6.20 -4.53 -7.79
C LEU A 11 5.21 -3.59 -8.48
N ALA A 12 4.65 -3.99 -9.63
CA ALA A 12 3.63 -3.18 -10.31
C ALA A 12 2.36 -2.99 -9.46
N ALA A 13 1.96 -4.01 -8.70
CA ALA A 13 0.83 -3.92 -7.78
C ALA A 13 1.12 -3.00 -6.59
N LEU A 14 2.35 -3.01 -6.07
CA LEU A 14 2.82 -2.10 -5.04
C LEU A 14 2.79 -0.64 -5.53
N ASP A 15 3.36 -0.36 -6.71
CA ASP A 15 3.33 0.97 -7.33
C ASP A 15 1.90 1.48 -7.49
N GLN A 16 0.99 0.61 -7.95
CA GLN A 16 -0.43 0.94 -8.07
C GLN A 16 -1.07 1.24 -6.71
N ASN A 17 -0.74 0.47 -5.68
CA ASN A 17 -1.27 0.69 -4.34
C ASN A 17 -0.77 2.01 -3.76
N ASP A 18 0.51 2.35 -3.95
CA ASP A 18 1.05 3.65 -3.53
C ASP A 18 0.39 4.83 -4.25
N ALA A 19 0.12 4.71 -5.55
CA ALA A 19 -0.61 5.72 -6.28
C ALA A 19 -2.02 5.93 -5.72
N VAL A 20 -2.76 4.84 -5.46
CA VAL A 20 -4.11 4.89 -4.86
C VAL A 20 -4.07 5.47 -3.45
N LYS A 21 -3.09 5.08 -2.62
CA LYS A 21 -2.89 5.62 -1.28
C LYS A 21 -2.72 7.14 -1.31
N GLU A 22 -1.90 7.65 -2.22
CA GLU A 22 -1.67 9.10 -2.36
C GLU A 22 -2.91 9.83 -2.87
N GLU A 23 -3.63 9.27 -3.85
CA GLU A 23 -4.89 9.84 -4.35
C GLU A 23 -5.96 9.94 -3.24
N VAL A 24 -6.10 8.88 -2.43
CA VAL A 24 -7.04 8.84 -1.30
C VAL A 24 -6.64 9.87 -0.24
N LYS A 25 -5.35 9.97 0.08
CA LYS A 25 -4.83 10.95 1.03
C LYS A 25 -5.08 12.37 0.57
N GLN A 26 -4.78 12.70 -0.69
CA GLN A 26 -5.05 14.02 -1.25
C GLN A 26 -6.54 14.36 -1.16
N SER A 27 -7.41 13.41 -1.52
CA SER A 27 -8.85 13.59 -1.43
C SER A 27 -9.33 13.82 0.02
N ALA A 28 -8.69 13.16 0.99
CA ALA A 28 -8.96 13.35 2.42
C ALA A 28 -8.55 14.75 2.89
N ASP A 29 -7.36 15.21 2.49
CA ASP A 29 -6.84 16.54 2.83
C ASP A 29 -7.75 17.64 2.25
N GLU A 30 -8.21 17.47 1.00
CA GLU A 30 -9.17 18.38 0.37
C GLU A 30 -10.50 18.42 1.13
N LEU A 31 -11.03 17.26 1.53
CA LEU A 31 -12.27 17.17 2.32
C LEU A 31 -12.14 17.89 3.66
N LEU A 32 -11.02 17.69 4.36
CA LEU A 32 -10.72 18.34 5.64
C LEU A 32 -10.70 19.87 5.51
N VAL A 33 -10.07 20.39 4.46
CA VAL A 33 -10.05 21.82 4.17
C VAL A 33 -11.47 22.35 3.90
N VAL A 34 -12.25 21.65 3.07
CA VAL A 34 -13.64 22.03 2.75
C VAL A 34 -14.51 22.04 4.00
N ASN A 35 -14.44 20.99 4.83
CA ASN A 35 -15.21 20.89 6.07
C ASN A 35 -14.82 21.99 7.06
N ALA A 36 -13.52 22.26 7.22
CA ALA A 36 -13.04 23.36 8.06
C ALA A 36 -13.55 24.72 7.59
N VAL A 37 -13.54 24.98 6.27
CA VAL A 37 -14.11 26.22 5.70
C VAL A 37 -15.60 26.32 5.97
N LEU A 38 -16.37 25.25 5.74
CA LEU A 38 -17.81 25.23 6.01
C LEU A 38 -18.12 25.51 7.48
N LYS A 39 -17.41 24.88 8.41
CA LYS A 39 -17.53 25.15 9.86
C LYS A 39 -17.18 26.58 10.25
N SER A 40 -16.21 27.19 9.57
CA SER A 40 -15.80 28.57 9.88
C SER A 40 -16.74 29.63 9.28
N GLN A 41 -17.36 29.35 8.13
CA GLN A 41 -18.16 30.31 7.38
C GLN A 41 -19.67 30.21 7.66
N LEU A 42 -20.15 29.06 8.13
CA LEU A 42 -21.55 28.90 8.50
C LEU A 42 -21.81 29.54 9.87
N PRO A 43 -22.76 30.48 9.98
CA PRO A 43 -23.19 30.99 11.28
C PRO A 43 -23.75 29.89 12.19
N ASP A 44 -23.60 30.05 13.51
CA ASP A 44 -24.04 29.07 14.52
C ASP A 44 -25.52 28.69 14.43
N HIS A 45 -26.38 29.62 13.98
CA HIS A 45 -27.80 29.36 13.80
C HIS A 45 -28.09 28.46 12.58
N THR A 46 -27.17 28.38 11.63
CA THR A 46 -27.24 27.54 10.43
C THR A 46 -26.58 26.18 10.66
N GLN A 47 -25.67 26.07 11.64
CA GLN A 47 -25.04 24.82 12.07
C GLN A 47 -25.92 24.03 13.05
N GLN A 48 -27.19 23.85 12.73
CA GLN A 48 -28.15 23.13 13.57
C GLN A 48 -28.89 22.06 12.78
N GLY A 49 -29.50 21.12 13.49
CA GLY A 49 -30.25 20.02 12.90
C GLY A 49 -29.40 19.20 11.93
N ASP A 50 -29.89 19.04 10.71
CA ASP A 50 -29.26 18.20 9.67
C ASP A 50 -27.85 18.67 9.28
N VAL A 51 -27.58 19.98 9.33
CA VAL A 51 -26.24 20.52 9.02
C VAL A 51 -25.22 20.10 10.08
N ALA A 52 -25.58 20.17 11.36
CA ALA A 52 -24.70 19.71 12.45
C ALA A 52 -24.42 18.20 12.36
N ILE A 53 -25.44 17.41 12.00
CA ILE A 53 -25.30 15.97 11.77
C ILE A 53 -24.37 15.71 10.59
N ALA A 54 -24.54 16.42 9.48
CA ALA A 54 -23.71 16.28 8.29
C ALA A 54 -22.23 16.63 8.57
N LEU A 55 -21.96 17.73 9.28
CA LEU A 55 -20.61 18.12 9.68
C LEU A 55 -19.96 17.04 10.56
N LYS A 56 -20.67 16.56 11.59
CA LYS A 56 -20.17 15.48 12.46
C LYS A 56 -19.92 14.17 11.70
N ARG A 57 -20.79 13.82 10.74
CA ARG A 57 -20.58 12.64 9.89
C ARG A 57 -19.38 12.80 8.98
N THR A 58 -19.13 14.02 8.49
CA THR A 58 -17.97 14.32 7.65
C THR A 58 -16.68 14.14 8.46
N ASP A 59 -16.64 14.63 9.71
CA ASP A 59 -15.50 14.41 10.62
C ASP A 59 -15.21 12.91 10.83
N ALA A 60 -16.25 12.11 11.07
CA ALA A 60 -16.10 10.67 11.24
C ALA A 60 -15.68 9.95 9.95
N ILE A 61 -16.01 10.51 8.78
CA ILE A 61 -15.54 9.99 7.49
C ILE A 61 -14.06 10.34 7.28
N GLU A 62 -13.64 11.57 7.60
CA GLU A 62 -12.24 12.00 7.54
C GLU A 62 -11.34 11.11 8.40
N GLU A 63 -11.73 10.84 9.65
CA GLU A 63 -10.99 9.95 10.56
C GLU A 63 -10.83 8.54 9.96
N ARG A 64 -11.92 7.97 9.42
CA ARG A 64 -11.88 6.64 8.79
C ARG A 64 -11.04 6.60 7.52
N ILE A 65 -11.02 7.69 6.74
CA ILE A 65 -10.17 7.78 5.55
C ILE A 65 -8.70 7.82 5.99
N GLN A 66 -8.37 8.59 7.03
CA GLN A 66 -7.02 8.66 7.57
C GLN A 66 -6.53 7.29 8.09
N GLU A 67 -7.36 6.58 8.85
CA GLU A 67 -7.08 5.20 9.28
C GLU A 67 -6.85 4.26 8.08
N SER A 68 -7.62 4.44 7.00
CA SER A 68 -7.49 3.63 5.78
C SER A 68 -6.17 3.92 5.05
N VAL A 69 -5.74 5.18 4.99
CA VAL A 69 -4.44 5.58 4.42
C VAL A 69 -3.28 4.98 5.22
N GLU A 70 -3.36 5.02 6.55
CA GLU A 70 -2.37 4.39 7.43
C GLU A 70 -2.33 2.87 7.25
N GLY A 71 -3.51 2.23 7.15
CA GLY A 71 -3.61 0.80 6.84
C GLY A 71 -3.00 0.43 5.49
N LEU A 72 -3.25 1.22 4.45
CA LEU A 72 -2.63 1.02 3.13
C LEU A 72 -1.11 1.19 3.17
N ALA A 73 -0.61 2.20 3.91
CA ALA A 73 0.83 2.38 4.10
C ALA A 73 1.48 1.15 4.76
N ALA A 74 0.85 0.59 5.80
CA ALA A 74 1.35 -0.61 6.48
C ALA A 74 1.36 -1.83 5.55
N VAL A 75 0.32 -2.01 4.72
CA VAL A 75 0.26 -3.10 3.74
C VAL A 75 1.35 -2.96 2.67
N ASN A 76 1.59 -1.75 2.17
CA ASN A 76 2.63 -1.50 1.16
C ASN A 76 4.02 -1.79 1.72
N GLN A 77 4.30 -1.36 2.94
CA GLN A 77 5.55 -1.69 3.62
C GLN A 77 5.74 -3.20 3.81
N LEU A 78 4.67 -3.94 4.16
CA LEU A 78 4.74 -5.39 4.26
C LEU A 78 5.01 -6.04 2.89
N LEU A 79 4.37 -5.53 1.84
CA LEU A 79 4.55 -6.03 0.47
C LEU A 79 5.96 -5.78 -0.05
N GLU A 80 6.56 -4.63 0.24
CA GLU A 80 7.97 -4.32 -0.06
C GLU A 80 8.91 -5.37 0.53
N ASN A 81 8.75 -5.67 1.82
CA ASN A 81 9.58 -6.65 2.52
C ASN A 81 9.46 -8.06 1.90
N GLU A 82 8.23 -8.49 1.59
CA GLU A 82 7.97 -9.80 0.98
C GLU A 82 8.56 -9.90 -0.43
N ILE A 83 8.50 -8.82 -1.22
CA ILE A 83 9.12 -8.76 -2.55
C ILE A 83 10.65 -8.90 -2.42
N GLU A 84 11.27 -8.19 -1.47
CA GLU A 84 12.71 -8.27 -1.23
C GLU A 84 13.13 -9.69 -0.82
N GLU A 85 12.39 -10.31 0.10
CA GLU A 85 12.65 -11.69 0.55
C GLU A 85 12.55 -12.68 -0.62
N ARG A 86 11.53 -12.56 -1.47
CA ARG A 86 11.36 -13.40 -2.66
C ARG A 86 12.52 -13.25 -3.64
N ILE A 87 12.97 -12.02 -3.92
CA ILE A 87 14.11 -11.79 -4.81
C ILE A 87 15.37 -12.45 -4.25
N ASN A 88 15.59 -12.39 -2.94
CA ASN A 88 16.74 -13.02 -2.30
C ASN A 88 16.66 -14.55 -2.38
N LEU A 89 15.51 -15.14 -2.07
CA LEU A 89 15.27 -16.58 -2.19
C LEU A 89 15.43 -17.09 -3.63
N GLU A 90 14.95 -16.33 -4.63
CA GLU A 90 15.11 -16.66 -6.04
C GLU A 90 16.58 -16.68 -6.48
N ARG A 91 17.40 -15.73 -5.97
CA ARG A 91 18.84 -15.71 -6.20
C ARG A 91 19.55 -16.91 -5.57
N GLU A 92 19.24 -17.23 -4.31
CA GLU A 92 19.80 -18.39 -3.62
C GLU A 92 19.42 -19.70 -4.31
N LEU A 93 18.16 -19.81 -4.75
CA LEU A 93 17.67 -20.98 -5.49
C LEU A 93 18.41 -21.16 -6.83
N LEU A 94 18.69 -20.06 -7.54
CA LEU A 94 19.46 -20.12 -8.78
C LEU A 94 20.92 -20.54 -8.53
N ALA A 95 21.54 -20.00 -7.48
CA ALA A 95 22.90 -20.35 -7.10
C ALA A 95 23.04 -21.83 -6.70
N THR A 96 22.12 -22.33 -5.86
CA THR A 96 22.09 -23.73 -5.42
C THR A 96 21.82 -24.68 -6.58
N LYS A 97 20.87 -24.37 -7.48
CA LYS A 97 20.63 -25.16 -8.69
C LYS A 97 21.87 -25.23 -9.58
N SER A 98 22.59 -24.11 -9.73
CA SER A 98 23.82 -24.06 -10.53
C SER A 98 24.95 -24.88 -9.91
N ALA A 99 25.10 -24.84 -8.59
CA ALA A 99 26.09 -25.64 -7.87
C ALA A 99 25.76 -27.14 -7.93
N LEU A 100 24.50 -27.51 -7.79
CA LEU A 100 24.04 -28.89 -7.91
C LEU A 100 24.30 -29.44 -9.32
N ALA A 101 23.97 -28.67 -10.36
CA ALA A 101 24.25 -29.06 -11.75
C ALA A 101 25.76 -29.27 -11.98
N LYS A 102 26.63 -28.41 -11.43
CA LYS A 102 28.10 -28.59 -11.53
C LYS A 102 28.59 -29.85 -10.82
N SER A 103 28.02 -30.17 -9.65
CA SER A 103 28.36 -31.37 -8.88
C SER A 103 27.92 -32.66 -9.57
N GLN A 104 26.74 -32.66 -10.23
CA GLN A 104 26.24 -33.81 -10.98
C GLN A 104 26.99 -34.09 -12.28
N VAL A 105 27.65 -33.09 -12.85
CA VAL A 105 28.42 -33.19 -14.11
C VAL A 105 29.88 -33.56 -13.87
N ALA A 106 30.41 -33.41 -12.66
CA ALA A 106 31.74 -33.89 -12.30
C ALA A 106 31.69 -35.42 -12.08
N PRO A 107 32.28 -36.25 -12.96
CA PRO A 107 32.25 -37.70 -12.76
C PRO A 107 33.09 -38.06 -11.53
N ALA A 108 32.63 -39.10 -10.82
CA ALA A 108 33.40 -39.82 -9.83
C ALA A 108 34.76 -40.22 -10.44
N GLN A 109 35.81 -39.48 -10.08
CA GLN A 109 37.19 -39.92 -10.27
C GLN A 109 37.71 -40.35 -8.91
N ALA A 110 37.55 -41.63 -8.63
CA ALA A 110 38.31 -42.40 -7.64
C ALA A 110 38.37 -43.85 -8.12
#